data_AF-A0A1G0Y8Q0-F1
#
_entry.id   AF-A0A1G0Y8Q0-F1
#
_cell.length_a   1.000
_cell.length_b   1.000
_cell.length_c   1.000
_cell.angle_alpha   90.00
_cell.angle_beta   90.00
_cell.angle_gamma   90.00
#
_symmetry.space_group_name_H-M   'P 1'
#
loop_
_entity.id
_entity.type
_entity.pdbx_description
1 polymer ?
#
loop_
_entity_poly.entity_id
_entity_poly.type
_entity_poly.pdbx_seq_one_letter_code
_entity_poly.pdbx_strand_id
1 'polypeptide(L)'
;MEKQGDEGRVSYDAENHQAMVNLRAKKIADIAHDFEALVIEGTVSASLVLVGWGSTYGTLKAAVVACQAVGIQVALIHLRHLNPLPHDLPKLLASFKTILVAELNTGQLCQLLRSQYLVNAQSITQCNGLSFSVNDLVAAVQRSGVDNCSENA
;
A
#
# COMPACT_ATOMS: atom_id res chain seq x y z
N MET A 1 -25.72 12.95 17.53
CA MET A 1 -25.46 14.16 18.34
C MET A 1 -24.09 14.68 17.93
N GLU A 2 -23.98 15.92 17.48
CA GLU A 2 -22.69 16.52 17.11
C GLU A 2 -22.50 17.88 17.78
N LYS A 3 -21.24 18.29 17.91
CA LYS A 3 -20.92 19.65 18.36
C LYS A 3 -21.07 20.63 17.20
N GLN A 4 -21.57 21.82 17.50
CA GLN A 4 -21.76 22.91 16.54
C GLN A 4 -20.44 23.66 16.36
N GLY A 5 -19.81 23.50 15.20
CA GLY A 5 -18.61 24.25 14.78
C GLY A 5 -17.64 24.57 15.91
N ASP A 6 -17.30 25.85 16.04
CA ASP A 6 -16.37 26.37 17.05
C ASP A 6 -17.05 26.68 18.40
N GLU A 7 -18.38 26.74 18.46
CA GLU A 7 -19.14 27.08 19.67
C GLU A 7 -19.29 25.90 20.64
N GLY A 8 -19.10 24.65 20.15
CA GLY A 8 -19.06 23.45 20.98
C GLY A 8 -20.41 23.03 21.58
N ARG A 9 -21.51 23.71 21.22
CA ARG A 9 -22.88 23.40 21.66
C ARG A 9 -23.40 22.14 20.96
N VAL A 10 -24.33 21.45 21.59
CA VAL A 10 -25.00 20.30 20.97
C VAL A 10 -25.90 20.79 19.84
N SER A 11 -25.71 20.25 18.64
CA SER A 11 -26.56 20.49 17.48
C SER A 11 -27.17 19.18 16.96
N TYR A 12 -28.43 19.29 16.52
CA TYR A 12 -29.21 18.25 15.85
C TYR A 12 -29.43 18.58 14.36
N ASP A 13 -28.86 19.68 13.89
CA ASP A 13 -29.00 20.14 12.51
C ASP A 13 -28.24 19.21 11.54
N ALA A 14 -28.92 18.80 10.46
CA ALA A 14 -28.39 17.84 9.50
C ALA A 14 -27.24 18.43 8.67
N GLU A 15 -27.30 19.71 8.31
CA GLU A 15 -26.26 20.38 7.54
C GLU A 15 -24.99 20.56 8.39
N ASN A 16 -25.15 20.96 9.66
CA ASN A 16 -24.05 21.00 10.63
C ASN A 16 -23.41 19.62 10.82
N HIS A 17 -24.21 18.55 10.90
CA HIS A 17 -23.67 17.19 11.00
C HIS A 17 -22.77 16.87 9.79
N GLN A 18 -23.26 17.10 8.57
CA GLN A 18 -22.49 16.86 7.34
C GLN A 18 -21.21 17.72 7.29
N ALA A 19 -21.31 19.00 7.64
CA ALA A 19 -20.17 19.92 7.67
C ALA A 19 -19.08 19.45 8.66
N MET A 20 -19.48 19.03 9.87
CA MET A 20 -18.53 18.56 10.89
C MET A 20 -17.92 17.19 10.55
N VAL A 21 -18.67 16.29 9.90
CA VAL A 21 -18.11 15.05 9.35
C VAL A 21 -17.06 15.36 8.29
N ASN A 22 -17.37 16.23 7.33
CA ASN A 22 -16.44 16.63 6.27
C ASN A 22 -15.20 17.34 6.83
N LEU A 23 -15.37 18.23 7.80
CA LEU A 23 -14.28 18.95 8.46
C LEU A 23 -13.29 17.97 9.10
N ARG A 24 -13.77 16.98 9.85
CA ARG A 24 -12.93 15.99 10.52
C ARG A 24 -12.24 15.06 9.52
N ALA A 25 -12.95 14.62 8.49
CA ALA A 25 -12.38 13.81 7.42
C ALA A 25 -11.26 14.58 6.68
N LYS A 26 -11.53 15.84 6.32
CA LYS A 26 -10.55 16.73 5.68
C LYS A 26 -9.32 16.97 6.56
N LYS A 27 -9.52 17.23 7.86
CA LYS A 27 -8.40 17.39 8.81
C LYS A 27 -7.46 16.19 8.80
N ILE A 28 -7.99 14.96 8.75
CA ILE A 28 -7.16 13.75 8.68
C ILE A 28 -6.49 13.62 7.32
N ALA A 29 -7.24 13.85 6.22
CA ALA A 29 -6.69 13.77 4.87
C ALA A 29 -5.55 14.78 4.63
N ASP A 30 -5.68 15.98 5.16
CA ASP A 30 -4.71 17.06 4.97
C ASP A 30 -3.35 16.75 5.63
N ILE A 31 -3.28 15.82 6.61
CA ILE A 31 -2.01 15.34 7.22
C ILE A 31 -1.08 14.72 6.16
N ALA A 32 -1.62 14.14 5.08
CA ALA A 32 -0.81 13.51 4.04
C ALA A 32 0.10 14.48 3.27
N HIS A 33 -0.14 15.79 3.36
CA HIS A 33 0.72 16.82 2.75
C HIS A 33 2.03 17.02 3.53
N ASP A 34 2.06 16.65 4.81
CA ASP A 34 3.24 16.78 5.67
C ASP A 34 4.18 15.56 5.54
N PHE A 35 3.77 14.54 4.79
CA PHE A 35 4.58 13.34 4.58
C PHE A 35 5.71 13.61 3.59
N GLU A 36 6.88 13.06 3.89
CA GLU A 36 7.98 12.95 2.93
C GLU A 36 7.57 12.07 1.74
N ALA A 37 8.18 12.32 0.59
CA ALA A 37 7.95 11.52 -0.61
C ALA A 37 8.29 10.04 -0.37
N LEU A 38 7.50 9.14 -0.95
CA LEU A 38 7.75 7.71 -0.85
C LEU A 38 9.07 7.34 -1.54
N VAL A 39 9.89 6.57 -0.82
CA VAL A 39 11.13 6.02 -1.35
C VAL A 39 10.84 4.69 -2.05
N ILE A 40 11.26 4.59 -3.31
CA ILE A 40 11.25 3.35 -4.06
C ILE A 40 12.64 2.72 -3.95
N GLU A 41 12.70 1.51 -3.42
CA GLU A 41 13.91 0.70 -3.39
C GLU A 41 13.92 -0.33 -4.54
N GLY A 42 15.09 -0.79 -4.94
CA GLY A 42 15.23 -1.77 -6.03
C GLY A 42 15.22 -1.11 -7.41
N THR A 43 14.63 -1.78 -8.40
CA THR A 43 14.68 -1.33 -9.79
C THR A 43 13.48 -0.43 -10.10
N VAL A 44 13.70 0.89 -10.22
CA VAL A 44 12.62 1.88 -10.44
C VAL A 44 11.85 1.62 -11.74
N SER A 45 12.50 1.06 -12.77
CA SER A 45 11.87 0.69 -14.05
C SER A 45 11.22 -0.71 -14.04
N ALA A 46 11.13 -1.38 -12.89
CA ALA A 46 10.51 -2.69 -12.81
C ALA A 46 9.03 -2.62 -13.19
N SER A 47 8.52 -3.68 -13.83
CA SER A 47 7.08 -3.83 -14.08
C SER A 47 6.30 -4.31 -12.84
N LEU A 48 7.01 -4.79 -11.81
CA LEU A 48 6.45 -5.37 -10.59
C LEU A 48 6.96 -4.62 -9.35
N VAL A 49 6.05 -4.30 -8.44
CA VAL A 49 6.36 -3.72 -7.14
C VAL A 49 5.88 -4.61 -5.99
N LEU A 50 6.75 -4.81 -5.02
CA LEU A 50 6.40 -5.35 -3.71
C LEU A 50 6.01 -4.19 -2.79
N VAL A 51 4.85 -4.31 -2.15
CA VAL A 51 4.33 -3.34 -1.18
C VAL A 51 4.24 -4.01 0.17
N GLY A 52 4.80 -3.37 1.20
CA GLY A 52 4.73 -3.86 2.57
C GLY A 52 4.57 -2.74 3.58
N TRP A 53 4.37 -3.11 4.83
CA TRP A 53 4.31 -2.21 5.96
C TRP A 53 4.77 -2.88 7.25
N GLY A 54 5.10 -2.08 8.27
CA GLY A 54 5.48 -2.57 9.59
C GLY A 54 6.75 -3.44 9.59
N SER A 55 6.69 -4.60 10.25
CA SER A 55 7.84 -5.49 10.46
C SER A 55 8.30 -6.23 9.20
N THR A 56 7.56 -6.15 8.09
CA THR A 56 7.88 -6.87 6.85
C THR A 56 9.06 -6.28 6.08
N TYR A 57 9.49 -5.04 6.39
CA TYR A 57 10.55 -4.31 5.69
C TYR A 57 11.81 -5.15 5.45
N GLY A 58 12.37 -5.74 6.50
CA GLY A 58 13.64 -6.47 6.43
C GLY A 58 13.57 -7.65 5.48
N THR A 59 12.51 -8.44 5.57
CA THR A 59 12.34 -9.61 4.70
C THR A 59 12.06 -9.21 3.25
N LEU A 60 11.24 -8.18 3.02
CA LEU A 60 10.94 -7.71 1.67
C LEU A 60 12.18 -7.14 0.98
N LYS A 61 12.97 -6.36 1.70
CA LYS A 61 14.26 -5.85 1.19
C LYS A 61 15.21 -6.97 0.83
N ALA A 62 15.32 -8.00 1.69
CA ALA A 62 16.13 -9.18 1.39
C ALA A 62 15.61 -9.95 0.15
N ALA A 63 14.29 -10.06 -0.02
CA ALA A 63 13.69 -10.67 -1.20
C ALA A 63 13.97 -9.89 -2.49
N VAL A 64 13.94 -8.55 -2.46
CA VAL A 64 14.33 -7.71 -3.60
C VAL A 64 15.78 -7.97 -4.02
N VAL A 65 16.70 -7.99 -3.04
CA VAL A 65 18.12 -8.26 -3.30
C VAL A 65 18.31 -9.67 -3.90
N ALA A 66 17.60 -10.67 -3.35
CA ALA A 66 17.65 -12.04 -3.87
C ALA A 66 17.09 -12.14 -5.30
N CYS A 67 15.99 -11.47 -5.60
CA CYS A 67 15.42 -11.38 -6.96
C CYS A 67 16.41 -10.72 -7.93
N GLN A 68 17.05 -9.63 -7.53
CA GLN A 68 18.04 -8.94 -8.36
C GLN A 68 19.26 -9.82 -8.66
N ALA A 69 19.72 -10.60 -7.68
CA ALA A 69 20.83 -11.54 -7.86
C ALA A 69 20.56 -12.62 -8.93
N VAL A 70 19.29 -12.94 -9.19
CA VAL A 70 18.86 -13.87 -10.25
C VAL A 70 18.30 -13.17 -11.49
N GLY A 71 18.53 -11.86 -11.63
CA GLY A 71 18.17 -11.08 -12.81
C GLY A 71 16.69 -10.63 -12.87
N ILE A 72 15.93 -10.80 -11.80
CA ILE A 72 14.52 -10.37 -11.73
C ILE A 72 14.46 -8.92 -11.25
N GLN A 73 13.88 -8.04 -12.06
CA GLN A 73 13.67 -6.64 -11.70
C GLN A 73 12.41 -6.49 -10.86
N VAL A 74 12.57 -6.04 -9.63
CA VAL A 74 11.46 -5.75 -8.70
C VAL A 74 11.73 -4.43 -7.98
N ALA A 75 10.68 -3.64 -7.81
CA ALA A 75 10.66 -2.45 -6.97
C ALA A 75 10.08 -2.78 -5.60
N LEU A 76 10.42 -1.99 -4.58
CA LEU A 76 9.86 -2.08 -3.24
C LEU A 76 9.35 -0.72 -2.79
N ILE A 77 8.11 -0.70 -2.34
CA ILE A 77 7.49 0.41 -1.61
C ILE A 77 7.16 -0.09 -0.21
N HIS A 78 7.75 0.52 0.81
CA HIS A 78 7.43 0.17 2.19
C HIS A 78 6.73 1.34 2.90
N LEU A 79 5.45 1.14 3.23
CA LEU A 79 4.61 2.17 3.83
C LEU A 79 4.94 2.34 5.31
N ARG A 80 5.08 3.60 5.72
CA ARG A 80 5.21 4.01 7.13
C ARG A 80 3.88 4.46 7.74
N HIS A 81 3.04 5.11 6.94
CA HIS A 81 1.74 5.64 7.34
C HIS A 81 0.63 4.90 6.57
N LEU A 82 -0.38 4.42 7.29
CA LEU A 82 -1.54 3.73 6.72
C LEU A 82 -2.80 4.59 6.68
N ASN A 83 -2.91 5.60 7.55
CA ASN A 83 -4.05 6.52 7.57
C ASN A 83 -3.62 7.94 8.02
N PRO A 84 -3.74 8.96 7.14
CA PRO A 84 -4.03 8.81 5.71
C PRO A 84 -2.89 8.06 5.00
N LEU A 85 -3.16 7.53 3.81
CA LEU A 85 -2.11 7.02 2.93
C LEU A 85 -1.35 8.18 2.28
N PRO A 86 -0.08 7.98 1.87
CA PRO A 86 0.70 9.00 1.18
C PRO A 86 0.03 9.47 -0.12
N HIS A 87 0.11 10.78 -0.39
CA HIS A 87 -0.59 11.42 -1.51
C HIS A 87 -0.01 11.04 -2.89
N ASP A 88 1.26 10.63 -2.94
CA ASP A 88 1.99 10.22 -4.13
C ASP A 88 1.81 8.73 -4.47
N LEU A 89 1.40 7.92 -3.50
CA LEU A 89 1.16 6.48 -3.64
C LEU A 89 0.29 6.08 -4.85
N PRO A 90 -0.88 6.69 -5.13
CA PRO A 90 -1.70 6.27 -6.27
C PRO A 90 -0.98 6.41 -7.61
N LYS A 91 -0.25 7.51 -7.81
CA LYS A 91 0.52 7.75 -9.04
C LYS A 91 1.65 6.74 -9.18
N LEU A 92 2.32 6.41 -8.07
CA LEU A 92 3.38 5.40 -8.05
C LEU A 92 2.84 4.01 -8.37
N LEU A 93 1.75 3.58 -7.72
CA LEU A 93 1.16 2.27 -7.96
C LEU A 93 0.67 2.12 -9.40
N ALA A 94 0.09 3.16 -10.00
CA ALA A 94 -0.35 3.16 -11.39
C ALA A 94 0.80 2.97 -12.41
N SER A 95 2.06 3.19 -12.02
CA SER A 95 3.22 2.99 -12.90
C SER A 95 3.66 1.53 -13.02
N PHE A 96 3.18 0.66 -12.13
CA PHE A 96 3.52 -0.77 -12.12
C PHE A 96 2.40 -1.61 -12.74
N LYS A 97 2.77 -2.64 -13.50
CA LYS A 97 1.81 -3.61 -14.08
C LYS A 97 1.27 -4.56 -13.01
N THR A 98 2.16 -5.00 -12.12
CA THR A 98 1.84 -5.95 -11.05
C THR A 98 2.19 -5.35 -9.70
N ILE A 99 1.24 -5.36 -8.78
CA ILE A 99 1.41 -4.90 -7.40
C ILE A 99 1.21 -6.09 -6.48
N LEU A 100 2.26 -6.51 -5.78
CA LEU A 100 2.21 -7.59 -4.80
C LEU A 100 2.26 -7.00 -3.40
N VAL A 101 1.19 -7.15 -2.63
CA VAL A 101 1.07 -6.64 -1.27
C VAL A 101 1.39 -7.76 -0.28
N ALA A 102 2.56 -7.69 0.34
CA ALA A 102 3.00 -8.66 1.33
C ALA A 102 2.63 -8.20 2.73
N GLU A 103 1.77 -8.98 3.41
CA GLU A 103 1.27 -8.61 4.72
C GLU A 103 1.03 -9.82 5.63
N LEU A 104 1.33 -9.65 6.92
CA LEU A 104 1.14 -10.69 7.94
C LEU A 104 -0.27 -10.65 8.54
N ASN A 105 -1.27 -10.56 7.66
CA ASN A 105 -2.69 -10.53 8.00
C ASN A 105 -3.52 -11.06 6.79
N THR A 106 -4.84 -10.96 6.88
CA THR A 106 -5.80 -11.49 5.89
C THR A 106 -5.99 -10.65 4.62
N GLY A 107 -5.05 -9.78 4.24
CA GLY A 107 -5.15 -9.00 3.00
C GLY A 107 -5.71 -7.57 3.18
N GLN A 108 -5.60 -6.99 4.38
CA GLN A 108 -6.25 -5.72 4.72
C GLN A 108 -5.71 -4.55 3.91
N LEU A 109 -4.39 -4.44 3.76
CA LEU A 109 -3.79 -3.39 2.95
C LEU A 109 -4.11 -3.60 1.47
N CYS A 110 -4.06 -4.84 0.97
CA CYS A 110 -4.44 -5.14 -0.39
C CYS A 110 -5.87 -4.69 -0.71
N GLN A 111 -6.82 -5.00 0.19
CA GLN A 111 -8.21 -4.57 0.03
C GLN A 111 -8.34 -3.04 0.03
N LEU A 112 -7.63 -2.34 0.92
CA LEU A 112 -7.63 -0.88 1.00
C LEU A 112 -7.08 -0.23 -0.28
N LEU A 113 -5.96 -0.72 -0.80
CA LEU A 113 -5.36 -0.19 -2.03
C LEU A 113 -6.28 -0.40 -3.24
N ARG A 114 -6.94 -1.57 -3.33
CA ARG A 114 -7.90 -1.85 -4.40
C ARG A 114 -9.15 -0.96 -4.30
N SER A 115 -9.68 -0.76 -3.11
CA SER A 115 -10.89 0.05 -2.91
C SER A 115 -10.65 1.53 -3.14
N GLN A 116 -9.47 2.04 -2.77
CA GLN A 116 -9.17 3.46 -2.84
C GLN A 116 -8.57 3.89 -4.19
N TYR A 117 -7.76 3.03 -4.83
CA TYR A 117 -7.00 3.40 -6.03
C TYR A 117 -7.33 2.60 -7.28
N LEU A 118 -8.22 1.61 -7.19
CA LEU A 118 -8.63 0.75 -8.32
C LEU A 118 -7.45 0.08 -9.04
N VAL A 119 -6.41 -0.29 -8.28
CA VAL A 119 -5.21 -0.93 -8.81
C VAL A 119 -5.32 -2.46 -8.79
N ASN A 120 -4.63 -3.14 -9.71
CA ASN A 120 -4.56 -4.60 -9.73
C ASN A 120 -3.54 -5.13 -8.69
N ALA A 121 -3.86 -4.95 -7.41
CA ALA A 121 -3.07 -5.49 -6.31
C ALA A 121 -3.45 -6.94 -6.00
N GLN A 122 -2.43 -7.76 -5.80
CA GLN A 122 -2.52 -9.16 -5.39
C GLN A 122 -1.87 -9.32 -4.02
N SER A 123 -2.47 -10.12 -3.14
CA SER A 123 -2.01 -10.27 -1.76
C SER A 123 -1.09 -11.48 -1.59
N ILE A 124 0.02 -11.30 -0.87
CA ILE A 124 0.82 -12.37 -0.28
C ILE A 124 0.57 -12.32 1.22
N THR A 125 -0.26 -13.24 1.73
CA THR A 125 -0.73 -13.23 3.12
C THR A 125 -0.14 -14.38 3.92
N GLN A 126 0.26 -14.11 5.17
CA GLN A 126 0.66 -15.15 6.13
C GLN A 126 0.18 -14.80 7.54
N CYS A 127 -0.52 -15.73 8.20
CA CYS A 127 -1.13 -15.50 9.53
C CYS A 127 -0.71 -16.56 10.57
N ASN A 128 0.48 -17.16 10.41
CA ASN A 128 0.97 -18.26 11.26
C ASN A 128 1.85 -17.80 12.44
N GLY A 129 1.93 -16.49 12.70
CA GLY A 129 2.77 -15.92 13.76
C GLY A 129 4.28 -15.86 13.43
N LEU A 130 4.68 -16.27 12.22
CA LEU A 130 6.05 -16.19 11.74
C LEU A 130 6.22 -15.05 10.73
N SER A 131 7.46 -14.58 10.60
CA SER A 131 7.84 -13.67 9.51
C SER A 131 7.85 -14.40 8.17
N PHE A 132 7.78 -13.65 7.06
CA PHE A 132 7.93 -14.23 5.73
C PHE A 132 9.30 -14.90 5.57
N SER A 133 9.32 -16.01 4.83
CA SER A 133 10.55 -16.58 4.28
C SER A 133 10.94 -15.79 3.02
N VAL A 134 12.22 -15.44 2.89
CA VAL A 134 12.75 -14.78 1.69
C VAL A 134 12.51 -15.64 0.44
N ASN A 135 12.69 -16.95 0.56
CA ASN A 135 12.51 -17.89 -0.56
C ASN A 135 11.04 -17.91 -1.03
N ASP A 136 10.09 -17.85 -0.10
CA ASP A 136 8.66 -17.88 -0.44
C ASP A 136 8.24 -16.59 -1.17
N LEU A 137 8.79 -15.44 -0.74
CA LEU A 137 8.59 -14.15 -1.40
C LEU A 137 9.18 -14.15 -2.82
N VAL A 138 10.41 -14.64 -2.99
CA VAL A 138 11.06 -14.75 -4.31
C VAL A 138 10.24 -15.66 -5.23
N ALA A 139 9.78 -16.81 -4.73
CA ALA A 139 8.94 -17.72 -5.50
C ALA A 139 7.60 -17.07 -5.88
N ALA A 140 6.99 -16.25 -5.01
CA ALA A 140 5.78 -15.50 -5.31
C ALA A 140 5.98 -14.44 -6.40
N VAL A 141 7.10 -13.72 -6.34
CA VAL A 141 7.50 -12.75 -7.38
C VAL A 141 7.69 -13.45 -8.73
N GLN A 142 8.37 -14.60 -8.74
CA GLN A 142 8.60 -15.40 -9.95
C GLN A 142 7.29 -15.86 -10.59
N ARG A 143 6.35 -16.41 -9.82
CA ARG A 143 5.04 -16.82 -10.33
C ARG A 143 4.30 -15.66 -11.01
N SER A 144 4.25 -14.52 -10.33
CA SER A 144 3.54 -13.33 -10.80
C SER A 144 4.22 -12.64 -11.99
N GLY A 145 5.52 -12.88 -12.19
CA GLY A 145 6.27 -12.38 -13.35
C GLY A 145 6.09 -13.22 -14.61
N VAL A 146 5.80 -14.53 -14.47
CA VAL A 146 5.66 -15.47 -15.59
C VAL A 146 4.30 -15.32 -16.29
N ASP A 147 3.22 -15.08 -15.55
CA ASP A 147 1.86 -14.99 -16.11
C ASP A 147 1.71 -13.86 -17.15
N ASN A 148 2.55 -12.82 -17.09
CA ASN A 148 2.54 -11.69 -18.02
C ASN A 148 3.35 -11.91 -19.32
N CYS A 149 4.14 -12.99 -19.42
CA CYS A 149 4.84 -13.33 -20.66
C CYS A 149 3.97 -14.14 -21.64
N SER A 150 2.95 -14.85 -21.14
CA SER A 150 2.08 -15.71 -21.96
C SER A 150 0.94 -14.97 -22.68
N GLU A 151 0.67 -13.71 -22.37
CA GLU A 151 -0.38 -12.91 -23.04
C GLU A 151 0.12 -12.08 -24.23
N ASN A 152 1.41 -12.19 -24.60
CA ASN A 152 2.00 -11.48 -25.76
C ASN A 152 2.59 -12.43 -26.83
N ALA A 153 2.09 -13.66 -26.93
CA ALA A 153 2.50 -14.62 -27.96
C ALA A 153 1.35 -14.93 -28.94
#